data_AF-Q39QS7-F1
#
_entry.id   AF-Q39QS7-F1
#
_cell.length_a   1.000
_cell.length_b   1.000
_cell.length_c   1.000
_cell.angle_alpha   90.00
_cell.angle_beta   90.00
_cell.angle_gamma   90.00
#
_symmetry.space_group_name_H-M   'P 1'
#
loop_
_entity.id
_entity.type
_entity.pdbx_description
1 polymer ?
#
loop_
_entity_poly.entity_id
_entity_poly.type
_entity_poly.pdbx_seq_one_letter_code
_entity_poly.pdbx_strand_id
1 'polypeptide(L)'
;METFSNKQLKDVKVLVDFVRVYCHACHDRSLRAPFDLPPELQRRYSRGVELCPECAALLAHGIQKRRKCPLDPKPSCKSCRIHCYSKEYRAKIREVMGFSGKRMIMRGRLDYLLHFLF
;
A
#
# COMPACT_ATOMS: atom_id res chain seq x y z
N MET A 1 -18.88 -10.39 -7.88
CA MET A 1 -17.73 -9.47 -7.75
C MET A 1 -17.63 -9.09 -6.29
N GLU A 2 -16.62 -9.57 -5.57
CA GLU A 2 -16.50 -9.34 -4.12
C GLU A 2 -15.95 -7.94 -3.88
N THR A 3 -16.83 -7.05 -3.44
CA THR A 3 -16.59 -5.61 -3.29
C THR A 3 -15.67 -5.34 -2.09
N PHE A 4 -14.66 -4.48 -2.26
CA PHE A 4 -13.91 -3.97 -1.10
C PHE A 4 -14.83 -3.11 -0.21
N SER A 5 -14.75 -3.28 1.10
CA SER A 5 -15.33 -2.35 2.07
C SER A 5 -14.66 -0.97 1.97
N ASN A 6 -15.40 0.10 2.30
CA ASN A 6 -14.87 1.47 2.36
C ASN A 6 -13.59 1.60 3.19
N LYS A 7 -13.46 0.83 4.28
CA LYS A 7 -12.24 0.81 5.11
C LYS A 7 -11.08 0.16 4.37
N GLN A 8 -11.33 -0.96 3.68
CA GLN A 8 -10.31 -1.63 2.87
C GLN A 8 -9.85 -0.76 1.70
N LEU A 9 -10.76 -0.03 1.06
CA LEU A 9 -10.40 0.90 -0.03
C LEU A 9 -9.48 2.02 0.46
N LYS A 10 -9.73 2.59 1.65
CA LYS A 10 -8.84 3.59 2.26
C LYS A 10 -7.45 3.00 2.56
N ASP A 11 -7.39 1.82 3.15
CA ASP A 11 -6.12 1.14 3.46
C ASP A 11 -5.31 0.84 2.18
N VAL A 12 -5.98 0.33 1.14
CA VAL A 12 -5.33 0.01 -0.14
C VAL A 12 -4.87 1.28 -0.85
N LYS A 13 -5.65 2.36 -0.81
CA LYS A 13 -5.24 3.66 -1.35
C LYS A 13 -3.92 4.14 -0.72
N VAL A 14 -3.85 4.14 0.62
CA VAL A 14 -2.62 4.53 1.33
C VAL A 14 -1.45 3.65 0.91
N LEU A 15 -1.68 2.34 0.80
CA LEU A 15 -0.66 1.40 0.35
C LEU A 15 -0.15 1.71 -1.07
N VAL A 16 -1.06 2.00 -2.02
CA VAL A 16 -0.70 2.40 -3.40
C VAL A 16 0.15 3.67 -3.40
N ASP A 17 -0.29 4.71 -2.68
CA ASP A 17 0.41 5.99 -2.62
C ASP A 17 1.82 5.83 -2.05
N PHE A 18 1.98 5.02 -1.00
CA PHE A 18 3.26 4.81 -0.34
C PHE A 18 4.20 3.96 -1.20
N VAL A 19 3.72 2.85 -1.75
CA VAL A 19 4.52 2.01 -2.64
C VAL A 19 4.99 2.80 -3.86
N ARG A 20 4.14 3.68 -4.40
CA ARG A 20 4.52 4.59 -5.49
C ARG A 20 5.62 5.56 -5.05
N VAL A 21 5.47 6.24 -3.92
CA VAL A 21 6.50 7.17 -3.42
C VAL A 21 7.85 6.47 -3.21
N TYR A 22 7.84 5.28 -2.62
CA TYR A 22 9.04 4.47 -2.43
C TYR A 22 9.67 4.06 -3.76
N CYS A 23 8.89 3.47 -4.67
CA CYS A 23 9.38 3.03 -5.98
C CYS A 23 9.98 4.19 -6.78
N HIS A 24 9.34 5.37 -6.74
CA HIS A 24 9.82 6.54 -7.46
C HIS A 24 11.14 7.11 -6.92
N ALA A 25 11.42 6.90 -5.63
CA ALA A 25 12.57 7.46 -4.95
C ALA A 25 13.76 6.48 -4.85
N CYS A 26 13.49 5.18 -4.72
CA CYS A 26 14.51 4.17 -4.45
C CYS A 26 14.90 3.35 -5.70
N HIS A 27 14.03 3.25 -6.70
CA HIS A 27 14.24 2.37 -7.85
C HIS A 27 14.35 3.14 -9.16
N ASP A 28 15.01 2.53 -10.14
CA ASP A 28 15.19 3.09 -11.48
C ASP A 28 13.85 3.35 -12.18
N ARG A 29 13.79 4.39 -13.01
CA ARG A 29 12.61 4.74 -13.80
C ARG A 29 12.41 3.81 -15.00
N SER A 30 13.49 3.29 -15.59
CA SER A 30 13.48 2.40 -16.74
C SER A 30 12.76 1.07 -16.48
N LEU A 31 12.79 0.60 -15.23
CA LEU A 31 12.15 -0.66 -14.83
C LEU A 31 10.66 -0.52 -14.54
N ARG A 32 10.09 0.68 -14.57
CA ARG A 32 8.69 0.92 -14.16
C ARG A 32 7.75 0.57 -15.31
N ALA A 33 6.75 -0.24 -15.00
CA ALA A 33 5.68 -0.60 -15.92
C ALA A 33 4.32 -0.20 -15.34
N PRO A 34 3.30 0.01 -16.19
CA PRO A 34 1.92 0.22 -15.73
C PRO A 34 1.47 -0.93 -14.82
N PHE A 35 0.88 -0.57 -13.68
CA PHE A 35 0.32 -1.51 -12.72
C PHE A 35 -1.21 -1.49 -12.76
N ASP A 36 -1.81 -2.66 -12.96
CA ASP A 36 -3.27 -2.81 -13.00
C ASP A 36 -3.89 -2.70 -11.60
N LEU A 37 -4.57 -1.59 -11.37
CA LEU A 37 -5.31 -1.34 -10.14
C LEU A 37 -6.71 -1.97 -10.17
N PRO A 38 -7.26 -2.34 -9.00
CA PRO A 38 -8.65 -2.75 -8.88
C PRO A 38 -9.61 -1.68 -9.45
N PRO A 39 -10.72 -2.08 -10.12
CA PRO A 39 -11.66 -1.16 -10.75
C PRO A 39 -12.19 -0.07 -9.81
N GLU A 40 -12.33 -0.39 -8.52
CA GLU A 40 -12.79 0.52 -7.47
C GLU A 40 -11.83 1.69 -7.23
N LEU A 41 -10.54 1.50 -7.53
CA LEU A 41 -9.48 2.50 -7.35
C LEU A 41 -9.09 3.18 -8.66
N GLN A 42 -9.35 2.60 -9.83
CA GLN A 42 -8.98 3.18 -11.13
C GLN A 42 -9.47 4.63 -11.30
N ARG A 43 -10.70 4.94 -10.86
CA ARG A 43 -11.26 6.32 -10.90
C ARG A 43 -10.41 7.35 -10.13
N ARG A 44 -9.71 6.92 -9.08
CA ARG A 44 -8.84 7.77 -8.24
C ARG A 44 -7.45 7.95 -8.85
N TYR A 45 -7.04 7.04 -9.72
CA TYR A 45 -5.73 7.03 -10.37
C TYR A 45 -5.89 7.11 -11.89
N SER A 46 -6.56 8.17 -12.36
CA SER A 46 -6.87 8.38 -13.79
C SER A 46 -5.64 8.49 -14.69
N ARG A 47 -4.48 8.82 -14.12
CA ARG A 47 -3.18 8.84 -14.82
C ARG A 47 -2.42 7.51 -14.75
N GLY A 48 -3.02 6.47 -14.20
CA GLY A 48 -2.37 5.19 -13.91
C GLY A 48 -1.36 5.26 -12.77
N VAL A 49 -0.82 4.09 -12.43
CA VAL A 49 0.27 3.92 -11.47
C VAL A 49 1.34 3.08 -12.15
N GLU A 50 2.59 3.56 -12.12
CA GLU A 50 3.74 2.86 -12.68
C GLU A 50 4.65 2.39 -11.54
N LEU A 51 5.00 1.11 -11.54
CA LEU A 51 5.82 0.49 -10.50
C LEU A 51 6.85 -0.44 -11.15
N CYS A 52 8.01 -0.59 -10.51
CA CYS A 52 8.94 -1.66 -10.89
C CYS A 52 8.35 -3.05 -10.52
N PRO A 53 8.86 -4.15 -11.11
CA PRO A 53 8.32 -5.50 -10.87
C PRO A 53 8.26 -5.87 -9.39
N GLU A 54 9.27 -5.46 -8.63
CA GLU A 54 9.36 -5.71 -7.19
C GLU A 54 8.27 -4.98 -6.40
N CYS A 55 8.06 -3.69 -6.66
CA CYS A 55 7.03 -2.89 -6.02
C CYS A 55 5.61 -3.30 -6.48
N ALA A 56 5.47 -3.71 -7.74
CA ALA A 56 4.22 -4.26 -8.27
C ALA A 56 3.85 -5.58 -7.57
N ALA A 57 4.79 -6.51 -7.44
CA ALA A 57 4.58 -7.78 -6.72
C ALA A 57 4.24 -7.52 -5.24
N LEU A 58 4.93 -6.55 -4.62
CA LEU A 58 4.62 -6.13 -3.26
C LEU A 58 3.17 -5.63 -3.16
N LEU A 59 2.78 -4.66 -3.99
CA LEU A 59 1.44 -4.07 -3.95
C LEU A 59 0.34 -5.10 -4.25
N ALA A 60 0.51 -5.94 -5.27
CA ALA A 60 -0.45 -6.97 -5.65
C ALA A 60 -0.72 -7.96 -4.51
N HIS A 61 0.35 -8.42 -3.85
CA HIS A 61 0.24 -9.30 -2.69
C HIS A 61 -0.48 -8.59 -1.52
N GLY A 62 -0.18 -7.30 -1.31
CA GLY A 62 -0.85 -6.42 -0.36
C GLY A 62 -2.37 -6.37 -0.52
N ILE A 63 -2.80 -6.09 -1.76
CA ILE A 63 -4.19 -6.00 -2.18
C ILE A 63 -4.90 -7.34 -1.99
N GLN A 64 -4.29 -8.43 -2.48
CA GLN A 64 -4.89 -9.76 -2.41
C GLN A 64 -5.14 -10.19 -0.95
N LYS A 65 -4.20 -9.92 -0.04
CA LYS A 65 -4.34 -10.26 1.38
C LYS A 65 -5.32 -9.34 2.12
N ARG A 66 -5.50 -8.09 1.67
CA ARG A 66 -6.57 -7.22 2.18
C ARG A 66 -7.94 -7.75 1.77
N ARG A 67 -8.06 -8.25 0.54
CA ARG A 67 -9.29 -8.85 0.01
C ARG A 67 -9.65 -10.18 0.68
N LYS A 68 -8.71 -11.12 0.81
CA LYS A 68 -8.94 -12.47 1.34
C LYS A 68 -8.89 -12.58 2.87
N CYS A 69 -8.99 -11.48 3.62
CA CYS A 69 -8.84 -11.55 5.07
C CYS A 69 -10.12 -12.11 5.71
N PRO A 70 -10.06 -13.20 6.50
CA PRO A 70 -11.25 -13.80 7.11
C PRO A 70 -11.72 -13.08 8.39
N LEU A 71 -11.03 -12.02 8.82
CA LEU A 71 -11.32 -11.32 10.07
C LEU A 71 -12.12 -10.04 9.79
N ASP A 72 -13.28 -9.90 10.44
CA ASP A 72 -14.11 -8.70 10.44
C ASP A 72 -14.55 -8.33 11.88
N PRO A 73 -14.18 -7.16 12.43
CA PRO A 73 -13.33 -6.13 11.82
C PRO A 73 -11.86 -6.56 11.74
N LYS A 74 -11.23 -6.35 10.58
CA LYS A 74 -9.80 -6.64 10.38
C LYS A 74 -8.95 -5.79 11.34
N PRO A 75 -8.19 -6.41 12.28
CA PRO A 75 -7.26 -5.67 13.12
C PRO A 75 -6.07 -5.18 12.30
N SER A 76 -5.29 -4.26 12.87
CA SER A 76 -4.00 -3.87 12.27
C SER A 76 -3.12 -5.11 12.03
N CYS A 77 -2.30 -5.09 10.98
CA CYS A 77 -1.40 -6.23 10.69
C CYS A 77 -0.42 -6.54 11.86
N LYS A 78 -0.18 -5.57 12.75
CA LYS A 78 0.63 -5.70 13.97
C LYS A 78 -0.10 -6.50 15.06
N SER A 79 -1.41 -6.29 15.21
CA SER A 79 -2.25 -6.96 16.22
C SER A 79 -3.06 -8.16 15.69
N CYS A 80 -2.80 -8.60 14.46
CA CYS A 80 -3.53 -9.70 13.83
C CYS A 80 -3.03 -11.07 14.31
N ARG A 81 -3.91 -11.84 14.97
CA ARG A 81 -3.60 -13.16 15.55
C ARG A 81 -3.10 -14.21 14.53
N ILE A 82 -3.62 -14.19 13.30
CA ILE A 82 -3.30 -15.21 12.27
C ILE A 82 -1.94 -14.97 11.63
N HIS A 83 -1.46 -13.72 11.67
CA HIS A 83 -0.19 -13.31 11.07
C HIS A 83 0.10 -13.90 9.67
N CYS A 84 -0.86 -13.78 8.75
CA CYS A 84 -0.89 -14.40 7.41
C CYS A 84 0.17 -13.90 6.37
N TYR A 85 1.19 -13.16 6.80
CA TYR A 85 2.25 -12.57 5.97
C TYR A 85 3.63 -13.14 6.33
N SER A 86 4.47 -13.38 5.32
CA SER A 86 5.87 -13.74 5.52
C SER A 86 6.63 -12.64 6.26
N LYS A 87 7.66 -13.02 7.01
CA LYS A 87 8.49 -12.08 7.76
C LYS A 87 9.21 -11.11 6.81
N GLU A 88 9.67 -11.56 5.64
CA GLU A 88 10.34 -10.69 4.66
C GLU A 88 9.37 -9.63 4.12
N TYR A 89 8.15 -10.03 3.75
CA TYR A 89 7.17 -9.10 3.23
C TYR A 89 6.80 -8.02 4.27
N ARG A 90 6.68 -8.41 5.53
CA ARG A 90 6.45 -7.46 6.64
C ARG A 90 7.58 -6.48 6.84
N ALA A 91 8.83 -6.93 6.73
CA ALA A 91 9.98 -6.06 6.81
C ALA A 91 9.94 -5.02 5.69
N LYS A 92 9.67 -5.47 4.47
CA LYS A 92 9.59 -4.62 3.27
C LYS A 92 8.46 -3.60 3.34
N ILE A 93 7.26 -4.00 3.77
CA ILE A 93 6.17 -3.03 3.99
C ILE A 93 6.52 -2.04 5.09
N ARG A 94 7.14 -2.46 6.20
CA ARG A 94 7.57 -1.52 7.24
C ARG A 94 8.57 -0.51 6.71
N GLU A 95 9.51 -0.95 5.88
CA GLU A 95 10.47 -0.07 5.22
C GLU A 95 9.77 0.93 4.29
N VAL A 96 8.89 0.46 3.39
CA VAL A 96 8.09 1.32 2.51
C VAL A 96 7.27 2.33 3.31
N MET A 97 6.62 1.89 4.40
CA MET A 97 5.82 2.76 5.25
C MET A 97 6.68 3.81 5.97
N GLY A 98 7.82 3.41 6.54
CA GLY A 98 8.73 4.32 7.23
C GLY A 98 9.37 5.35 6.31
N PHE A 99 9.85 4.91 5.15
CA PHE A 99 10.45 5.80 4.15
C PHE A 99 9.42 6.76 3.56
N SER A 100 8.29 6.23 3.08
CA SER A 100 7.27 7.04 2.40
C SER A 100 6.58 7.97 3.36
N GLY A 101 6.28 7.52 4.58
CA GLY A 101 5.72 8.36 5.64
C GLY A 101 6.63 9.55 5.95
N LYS A 102 7.93 9.31 6.22
CA LYS A 102 8.91 10.39 6.47
C LYS A 102 8.98 11.37 5.30
N ARG A 103 9.00 10.86 4.06
CA ARG A 103 9.09 11.69 2.85
C ARG A 103 7.83 12.53 2.58
N MET A 104 6.65 11.99 2.88
CA MET A 104 5.39 12.73 2.74
C MET A 104 5.27 13.83 3.80
N ILE A 105 5.70 13.57 5.03
CA ILE A 105 5.78 14.56 6.11
C ILE A 105 6.71 15.72 5.70
N MET A 106 7.90 15.40 5.20
CA MET A 106 8.87 16.41 4.73
C MET A 106 8.35 17.25 3.56
N ARG A 107 7.34 16.79 2.83
CA ARG A 107 6.67 17.53 1.74
C ARG A 107 5.44 18.33 2.18
N GLY A 108 5.19 18.46 3.49
CA GLY A 108 4.10 19.28 4.03
C GLY A 108 2.74 18.57 4.13
N ARG A 109 2.68 17.25 3.95
CA ARG A 109 1.47 16.44 4.14
C ARG A 109 1.33 16.01 5.61
N LEU A 110 1.04 16.99 6.46
CA LEU A 110 0.84 16.84 7.91
C LEU A 110 -0.43 16.01 8.26
N ASP A 111 -1.33 15.79 7.30
CA ASP A 111 -2.52 14.94 7.44
C ASP A 111 -2.18 13.48 7.80
N TYR A 112 -1.00 13.00 7.38
CA TYR A 112 -0.54 11.65 7.69
C TYR A 112 0.12 11.51 9.08
N LEU A 113 0.58 12.61 9.68
CA LEU A 113 1.13 12.58 11.05
C LEU A 113 0.05 12.18 12.07
N LEU A 114 -1.16 12.74 11.94
CA LEU A 114 -2.29 12.43 12.83
C LEU A 114 -2.71 10.95 12.76
N HIS A 115 -2.55 10.29 11.61
CA HIS A 115 -2.87 8.86 11.46
C HIS A 115 -1.75 7.91 11.90
N PHE A 116 -0.51 8.42 12.03
CA PHE A 116 0.64 7.64 12.50
C PHE A 116 0.85 7.78 14.02
N LEU A 117 0.37 8.89 14.61
CA LEU A 117 0.47 9.18 16.04
C LEU A 117 -0.77 8.74 16.86
N PHE A 118 -1.91 8.48 16.21
CA PHE A 118 -3.20 8.09 16.82
C PHE A 118 -3.81 6.91 16.06
#